data_AF-A0A0T5YTY0-F1
#
_entry.id   AF-A0A0T5YTY0-F1
#
_cell.length_a   1.000
_cell.length_b   1.000
_cell.length_c   1.000
_cell.angle_alpha   90.00
_cell.angle_beta   90.00
_cell.angle_gamma   90.00
#
_symmetry.space_group_name_H-M   'P 1'
#
loop_
_entity.id
_entity.type
_entity.pdbx_description
1 polymer ?
#
loop_
_entity_poly.entity_id
_entity_poly.type
_entity_poly.pdbx_seq_one_letter_code
_entity_poly.pdbx_strand_id
1 'polypeptide(L)' 'MDGSDSLRLMRPMVMHEGCVKCHSHLGFKVGNIRGEVSISMPLAPYKTATEQSLRSLVISHTLLSDRRC' A
#
# COMPACT_ATOMS: atom_id res chain seq x y z
N MET A 1 11.92 14.10 1.16
CA MET A 1 11.60 12.69 1.41
C MET A 1 11.94 12.43 2.85
N ASP A 2 10.93 12.31 3.68
CA ASP A 2 10.93 12.95 5.01
C ASP A 2 11.35 11.93 6.08
N GLY A 3 12.22 10.99 5.68
CA GLY A 3 12.74 9.88 6.47
C GLY A 3 11.71 8.86 6.98
N SER A 4 10.42 9.14 6.85
CA SER A 4 9.36 8.32 7.43
C SER A 4 8.95 7.15 6.52
N ASP A 5 8.87 5.97 7.13
CA ASP A 5 8.40 4.76 6.45
C ASP A 5 6.99 4.97 5.88
N SER A 6 6.85 4.78 4.58
CA SER A 6 5.58 4.90 3.86
C SER A 6 5.37 3.71 2.93
N LEU A 7 4.11 3.29 2.81
CA LEU A 7 3.68 2.31 1.84
C LEU A 7 3.23 3.05 0.58
N ARG A 8 3.83 2.74 -0.57
CA ARG A 8 3.45 3.31 -1.85
C ARG A 8 2.69 2.28 -2.69
N LEU A 9 1.46 2.60 -3.06
CA LEU A 9 0.68 1.83 -4.02
C LEU A 9 0.83 2.50 -5.39
N MET A 10 1.33 1.73 -6.36
CA MET A 10 1.47 2.15 -7.76
C MET A 10 0.49 1.36 -8.61
N ARG A 11 -0.24 2.06 -9.48
CA ARG A 11 -1.11 1.43 -10.48
C ARG A 11 -0.80 1.98 -11.86
N PRO A 12 -0.45 1.12 -12.84
CA PRO A 12 -0.14 1.59 -14.19
C PRO A 12 -1.39 2.17 -14.86
N MET A 13 -1.19 3.25 -15.60
CA MET A 13 -2.21 3.85 -16.46
C MET A 13 -2.13 3.19 -17.84
N VAL A 14 -3.02 2.23 -18.10
CA VAL A 14 -3.09 1.53 -19.40
C VAL A 14 -3.91 2.36 -20.39
N MET A 15 -3.39 2.55 -21.60
CA MET A 15 -4.09 3.23 -22.67
C MET A 15 -5.31 2.44 -23.14
N HIS A 16 -6.48 3.05 -23.08
CA HIS A 16 -7.72 2.56 -23.69
C HIS A 16 -8.09 3.38 -24.94
N GLU A 17 -9.09 2.93 -25.71
CA GLU A 17 -9.47 3.56 -26.99
C GLU A 17 -9.78 5.06 -26.86
N GLY A 18 -10.54 5.44 -25.83
CA GLY A 18 -10.82 6.84 -25.51
C GLY A 18 -9.56 7.71 -25.33
N CYS A 19 -8.44 7.16 -24.83
CA CYS A 19 -7.21 7.92 -24.66
C CYS A 19 -6.55 8.27 -26.01
N VAL A 20 -6.70 7.40 -27.01
CA VAL A 20 -6.10 7.55 -28.35
C VAL A 20 -6.66 8.77 -29.07
N LYS A 21 -7.88 9.20 -28.74
CA LYS A 21 -8.51 10.42 -29.30
C LYS A 21 -7.61 11.66 -29.18
N CYS A 22 -6.84 11.76 -28.08
CA CYS A 22 -5.94 12.89 -27.83
C CYS A 22 -4.46 12.49 -27.84
N HIS A 23 -4.11 11.24 -27.53
CA HIS A 23 -2.71 10.80 -27.36
C HIS A 23 -2.17 9.92 -28.49
N SER A 24 -2.92 9.72 -29.58
CA SER A 24 -2.48 8.95 -30.76
C SER A 24 -1.17 9.45 -31.38
N HIS A 25 -1.00 10.78 -31.45
CA HIS A 25 0.18 11.41 -32.05
C HIS A 25 1.48 11.13 -31.29
N LEU A 26 1.40 10.63 -30.06
CA LEU A 26 2.56 10.28 -29.23
C LEU A 26 3.05 8.84 -29.47
N GLY A 27 2.45 8.14 -30.44
CA GLY A 27 2.87 6.80 -30.85
C GLY A 27 2.43 5.66 -29.93
N PHE A 28 1.68 5.97 -28.87
CA PHE A 28 1.16 4.97 -27.95
C PHE A 28 -0.08 4.26 -28.54
N LYS A 29 -0.08 2.93 -28.41
CA LYS A 29 -1.18 2.06 -28.82
C LYS A 29 -2.05 1.68 -27.62
N VAL A 30 -3.28 1.24 -27.89
CA VAL A 30 -4.14 0.60 -26.87
C VAL A 30 -3.36 -0.54 -26.21
N GLY A 31 -3.42 -0.60 -24.88
CA GLY A 31 -2.66 -1.56 -24.07
C GLY A 31 -1.25 -1.10 -23.66
N ASN A 32 -0.74 0.01 -24.21
CA ASN A 32 0.52 0.58 -23.72
C ASN A 32 0.37 1.23 -22.34
N ILE A 33 1.46 1.33 -21.60
CA ILE A 33 1.52 2.00 -20.30
C ILE A 33 1.94 3.46 -20.52
N ARG A 34 1.14 4.40 -20.03
CA ARG A 34 1.38 5.84 -20.15
C ARG A 34 1.45 6.48 -18.76
N GLY A 35 2.39 6.02 -17.95
CA GLY A 35 2.60 6.48 -16.58
C GLY A 35 1.85 5.65 -15.54
N GLU A 36 1.74 6.20 -14.34
CA GLU A 36 1.12 5.55 -13.18
C GLU A 36 0.38 6.56 -12.31
N VAL A 37 -0.68 6.09 -11.65
CA VAL A 37 -1.20 6.75 -10.45
C VAL A 37 -0.51 6.11 -9.27
N SER A 38 0.08 6.91 -8.39
CA SER A 38 0.59 6.40 -7.13
C SER A 38 0.05 7.17 -5.94
N ILE A 39 -0.22 6.46 -4.87
CA ILE A 39 -0.54 7.03 -3.55
C ILE A 39 0.47 6.55 -2.53
N SER A 40 0.81 7.40 -1.56
CA SER A 40 1.72 7.08 -0.46
C SER A 40 0.99 7.23 0.86
N MET A 41 1.06 6.20 1.71
CA MET A 41 0.42 6.18 3.02
C MET A 41 1.49 6.06 4.11
N PRO A 42 1.49 6.91 5.15
CA PRO A 42 2.45 6.77 6.24
C PRO A 42 2.22 5.47 7.01
N LEU A 43 3.26 4.69 7.26
CA LEU A 43 3.16 3.41 7.97
C LEU A 43 3.12 3.55 9.48
N ALA A 44 3.58 4.68 10.02
CA ALA A 44 3.62 4.95 11.47
C ALA A 44 2.33 4.57 12.23
N PRO A 45 1.12 5.00 11.84
CA PRO A 45 -0.11 4.65 12.57
C PRO A 45 -0.40 3.14 12.56
N TYR A 46 -0.10 2.46 11.45
CA TYR A 46 -0.32 1.01 11.33
C TYR A 46 0.69 0.21 12.16
N LYS A 47 1.95 0.66 12.25
CA LYS A 47 2.96 0.06 13.13
C LYS A 47 2.52 0.13 14.60
N THR A 48 2.08 1.31 15.07
CA THR A 48 1.59 1.48 16.44
C THR A 48 0.41 0.56 16.75
N ALA A 49 -0.57 0.46 15.85
CA ALA A 49 -1.72 -0.43 16.03
C ALA A 49 -1.32 -1.92 16.06
N THR A 50 -0.34 -2.30 15.23
CA THR A 50 0.20 -3.66 15.18
C THR A 50 0.91 -4.01 16.49
N GLU A 51 1.76 -3.11 17.00
CA GLU A 51 2.46 -3.31 18.27
C GLU A 51 1.48 -3.48 19.45
N GLN A 52 0.40 -2.69 19.49
CA GLN A 52 -0.65 -2.85 20.50
C GLN A 52 -1.32 -4.23 20.41
N SER A 53 -1.62 -4.69 19.20
CA SER A 53 -2.23 -6.01 18.96
C SER A 53 -1.30 -7.16 19.34
N LEU A 54 0.00 -7.03 19.06
CA LEU A 54 1.00 -8.02 19.47
C LEU A 54 1.16 -8.06 21.00
N ARG A 55 1.15 -6.89 21.67
CA ARG A 55 1.21 -6.83 23.14
C ARG A 55 0.02 -7.51 23.79
N SER A 56 -1.20 -7.26 23.31
CA SER A 56 -2.39 -7.91 23.87
C SER A 56 -2.38 -9.42 23.64
N LEU A 57 -1.89 -9.87 22.47
CA LEU A 57 -1.70 -11.29 22.18
C LEU A 57 -0.68 -11.92 23.13
N VAL A 58 0.50 -11.31 23.28
CA VAL A 58 1.54 -11.80 24.20
C VAL A 58 1.02 -11.85 25.64
N ILE A 59 0.39 -10.78 26.12
CA ILE A 59 -0.15 -10.69 27.47
C ILE A 59 -1.21 -11.78 27.70
N SER A 60 -2.12 -11.99 26.75
CA SER A 60 -3.16 -13.02 26.90
C SER A 60 -2.55 -14.43 26.96
N HIS A 61 -1.60 -14.76 26.09
CA HIS A 61 -0.94 -16.07 26.11
C HIS A 61 -0.07 -16.27 27.34
N THR A 62 0.67 -15.26 27.81
CA THR A 62 1.45 -15.41 29.03
C THR A 62 0.53 -15.51 30.25
N LEU A 63 -0.42 -14.59 30.45
CA LEU A 63 -1.36 -14.67 31.59
C LEU A 63 -2.23 -15.93 31.58
N LEU A 64 -2.74 -16.37 30.42
CA LEU A 64 -3.60 -17.54 30.33
C LEU A 64 -2.81 -18.86 30.39
N SER A 65 -1.59 -18.89 29.85
CA SER A 65 -0.73 -20.07 29.96
C SER A 65 -0.16 -20.22 31.37
N ASP A 66 0.09 -19.13 32.10
CA ASP A 66 0.51 -19.18 33.52
C ASP A 66 -0.61 -19.68 34.43
N ARG A 67 -1.88 -19.49 34.06
CA ARG A 67 -3.06 -19.91 34.84
C ARG A 67 -3.44 -21.38 34.66
N ARG A 68 -2.62 -22.19 33.97
CA ARG A 68 -2.80 -23.64 33.81
C ARG A 68 -1.81 -24.49 34.62
N CYS A 69 -1.19 -23.94 35.67
CA CYS A 69 -0.42 -24.70 36.64
C CYS A 69 -1.14 -24.75 38.00
#